data_AF-A0A3D3YTZ7-F1
#
_entry.id   AF-A0A3D3YTZ7-F1
#
_cell.length_a   1.000
_cell.length_b   1.000
_cell.length_c   1.000
_cell.angle_alpha   90.00
_cell.angle_beta   90.00
_cell.angle_gamma   90.00
#
_symmetry.space_group_name_H-M   'P 1'
#
loop_
_entity.id
_entity.type
_entity.pdbx_description
1 polymer ?
#
loop_
_entity_poly.entity_id
_entity_poly.type
_entity_poly.pdbx_seq_one_letter_code
_entity_poly.pdbx_strand_id
1 'polypeptide(L)' 'MNDLDQANRYLVRVERARDGWEVRILDPHGSVVWTRHCSGEAEARTFASTVRQHVYWLSSEKFREYYRLDGDQVAGEAD' A
#
# COMPACT_ATOMS: atom_id res chain seq x y z
N MET A 1 24.92 -16.20 -4.29
CA MET A 1 23.53 -16.68 -4.49
C MET A 1 22.65 -15.56 -3.98
N ASN A 2 21.88 -14.94 -4.88
CA ASN A 2 21.20 -13.67 -4.61
C ASN A 2 20.11 -13.88 -3.55
N ASP A 3 20.17 -13.09 -2.48
CA ASP A 3 19.25 -13.11 -1.34
C ASP A 3 17.84 -12.70 -1.83
N LEU A 4 17.03 -13.68 -2.21
CA LEU A 4 15.61 -13.49 -2.58
C LEU A 4 14.69 -13.50 -1.34
N ASP A 5 15.25 -13.66 -0.13
CA ASP A 5 14.48 -13.87 1.10
C ASP A 5 13.90 -12.57 1.68
N GLN A 6 14.35 -11.41 1.18
CA GLN A 6 13.86 -10.10 1.61
C GLN A 6 12.95 -9.41 0.59
N ALA A 7 12.26 -10.18 -0.25
CA ALA A 7 11.22 -9.63 -1.11
C ALA A 7 10.17 -8.91 -0.26
N ASN A 8 9.90 -7.65 -0.62
CA ASN A 8 8.91 -6.84 0.05
C ASN A 8 7.53 -7.50 -0.07
N ARG A 9 6.94 -7.82 1.08
CA ARG A 9 5.68 -8.58 1.18
C ARG A 9 4.43 -7.69 1.28
N TYR A 10 4.58 -6.37 1.14
CA TYR A 10 3.42 -5.47 1.09
C TYR A 10 2.58 -5.76 -0.15
N LEU A 11 1.25 -5.77 0.03
CA LEU A 11 0.29 -5.94 -1.06
C LEU A 11 -0.37 -4.61 -1.41
N VAL A 12 -0.71 -4.42 -2.68
CA VAL A 12 -1.37 -3.20 -3.17
C VAL A 12 -2.73 -3.55 -3.78
N ARG A 13 -3.79 -3.07 -3.15
CA ARG A 13 -5.17 -3.23 -3.62
C ARG A 13 -5.73 -1.92 -4.16
N VAL A 14 -6.60 -2.06 -5.15
CA VAL A 14 -7.41 -0.98 -5.72
C VAL A 14 -8.85 -1.37 -5.49
N GLU A 15 -9.59 -0.53 -4.77
CA GLU A 15 -10.95 -0.82 -4.36
C GLU A 15 -11.86 0.38 -4.68
N ARG A 16 -13.12 0.09 -4.98
CA ARG A 16 -14.13 1.14 -5.15
C ARG A 16 -14.66 1.56 -3.78
N ALA A 17 -14.67 2.86 -3.51
CA ALA A 17 -15.16 3.46 -2.27
C ALA A 17 -16.50 4.17 -2.51
N ARG A 18 -17.08 4.77 -1.44
CA ARG A 18 -18.37 5.48 -1.52
C ARG A 18 -18.35 6.60 -2.58
N ASP A 19 -17.27 7.38 -2.62
CA ASP A 19 -17.11 8.53 -3.53
C ASP A 19 -15.83 8.44 -4.36
N GLY A 20 -15.64 7.33 -5.06
CA GLY A 20 -14.53 7.17 -6.00
C GLY A 20 -13.77 5.88 -5.80
N TRP A 21 -12.43 5.97 -5.83
CA TRP A 21 -11.55 4.82 -5.76
C TRP A 21 -10.48 5.01 -4.70
N GLU A 22 -9.99 3.92 -4.15
CA GLU A 22 -8.92 3.93 -3.15
C GLU A 22 -7.81 2.97 -3.55
N VAL A 23 -6.58 3.38 -3.25
CA VAL A 23 -5.42 2.50 -3.27
C VAL A 23 -5.01 2.23 -1.83
N ARG A 24 -4.93 0.95 -1.47
CA ARG A 24 -4.57 0.49 -0.13
C ARG A 24 -3.29 -0.32 -0.18
N ILE A 25 -2.38 -0.04 0.75
CA ILE A 25 -1.20 -0.86 1.02
C ILE A 25 -1.54 -1.73 2.23
N LEU A 26 -1.38 -3.04 2.06
CA LEU A 26 -1.62 -4.02 3.10
C LEU A 26 -0.29 -4.61 3.54
N ASP A 27 -0.13 -4.76 4.85
CA ASP A 27 0.99 -5.48 5.42
C ASP A 27 0.88 -7.00 5.15
N PRO A 28 1.93 -7.80 5.43
CA PRO A 28 1.93 -9.23 5.15
C PRO A 28 0.87 -10.05 5.91
N HIS A 29 0.33 -9.53 7.01
CA HIS A 29 -0.79 -10.08 7.76
C HIS A 29 -2.15 -9.69 7.17
N GLY A 30 -2.18 -8.80 6.17
CA GLY A 30 -3.39 -8.37 5.48
C GLY A 30 -4.08 -7.16 6.09
N SER A 31 -3.46 -6.45 7.05
CA SER A 31 -4.02 -5.20 7.60
C SER A 31 -3.69 -4.03 6.69
N VAL A 32 -4.61 -3.08 6.57
CA VAL A 32 -4.38 -1.85 5.81
C VAL A 32 -3.50 -0.93 6.63
N VAL A 33 -2.32 -0.61 6.11
CA VAL A 33 -1.35 0.28 6.78
C VAL A 33 -1.25 1.64 6.11
N TRP A 34 -1.89 1.82 4.95
CA TRP A 34 -1.93 3.08 4.23
C TRP A 34 -3.07 3.08 3.20
N THR A 35 -3.72 4.23 3.05
CA THR A 35 -4.81 4.44 2.09
C THR A 35 -4.65 5.78 1.39
N ARG A 36 -4.95 5.80 0.08
CA ARG A 36 -5.11 7.04 -0.69
C ARG A 36 -6.38 7.01 -1.51
N HIS A 37 -7.18 8.06 -1.38
CA HIS A 37 -8.32 8.33 -2.24
C HIS A 37 -7.88 8.86 -3.61
N CYS A 38 -8.58 8.42 -4.63
CA CYS A 38 -8.41 8.79 -6.03
C CYS A 38 -9.78 9.17 -6.61
N SER A 39 -9.78 10.12 -7.54
CA SER A 39 -11.00 10.65 -8.15
C SER A 39 -11.63 9.66 -9.15
N GLY A 40 -10.86 8.67 -9.62
CA GLY A 40 -11.33 7.69 -10.60
C GLY A 40 -10.45 6.44 -10.71
N GLU A 41 -11.00 5.43 -11.41
CA GLU A 41 -10.36 4.11 -11.54
C GLU A 41 -9.00 4.19 -12.24
N ALA A 42 -8.90 4.97 -13.32
CA ALA A 42 -7.67 5.10 -14.10
C ALA A 42 -6.53 5.70 -13.26
N GLU A 43 -6.84 6.72 -12.45
CA GLU A 43 -5.87 7.32 -11.52
C GLU A 43 -5.42 6.27 -10.48
N ALA A 44 -6.38 5.58 -9.86
CA ALA A 44 -6.10 4.57 -8.83
C ALA A 44 -5.22 3.43 -9.36
N ARG A 45 -5.53 2.90 -10.56
CA ARG A 45 -4.74 1.85 -11.22
C ARG A 45 -3.34 2.32 -11.58
N THR A 46 -3.22 3.56 -12.08
CA THR A 46 -1.91 4.14 -12.46
C THR A 46 -1.04 4.27 -11.22
N PHE A 47 -1.58 4.88 -10.15
CA PHE A 47 -0.85 5.02 -8.90
C PHE A 47 -0.50 3.67 -8.27
N ALA A 48 -1.45 2.72 -8.22
CA ALA A 48 -1.19 1.37 -7.71
C ALA A 48 -0.07 0.65 -8.48
N SER A 49 0.06 0.90 -9.78
CA SER A 49 1.15 0.34 -10.58
C SER A 49 2.51 0.91 -10.15
N THR A 50 2.60 2.21 -9.87
CA THR A 50 3.78 2.83 -9.27
C THR A 50 4.11 2.25 -7.89
N VAL A 51 3.11 2.09 -7.02
CA VAL A 51 3.34 1.49 -5.69
C VAL A 51 3.86 0.05 -5.82
N ARG A 52 3.33 -0.75 -6.75
CA ARG A 52 3.81 -2.12 -7.02
C ARG A 52 5.25 -2.15 -7.53
N GLN A 53 5.67 -1.16 -8.33
CA GLN A 53 7.07 -1.02 -8.72
C GLN A 53 7.96 -0.71 -7.52
N HIS A 54 7.51 0.14 -6.60
CA HIS A 54 8.22 0.40 -5.36
C HIS A 54 8.31 -0.85 -4.47
N VAL A 55 7.26 -1.68 -4.39
CA VAL A 55 7.33 -2.98 -3.71
C VAL A 55 8.43 -3.85 -4.35
N TYR A 56 8.51 -3.89 -5.67
CA TYR A 56 9.51 -4.71 -6.36
C TYR A 56 10.95 -4.17 -6.22
N TRP A 57 11.15 -2.84 -6.18
CA TRP A 57 12.49 -2.22 -6.16
C TRP A 57 13.03 -1.92 -4.77
N LEU A 58 12.16 -1.70 -3.77
CA LEU A 58 12.58 -1.30 -2.43
C LEU A 58 12.52 -2.47 -1.46
N SER A 59 13.56 -2.61 -0.63
CA SER A 59 13.49 -3.43 0.58
C SER A 59 12.33 -2.96 1.47
N SER A 60 11.78 -3.88 2.27
CA SER A 60 10.66 -3.60 3.17
C SER A 60 10.88 -2.38 4.07
N GLU A 61 12.09 -2.20 4.61
CA GLU A 61 12.44 -1.04 5.45
C GLU A 61 12.35 0.27 4.67
N LYS A 62 12.98 0.35 3.50
CA LYS A 62 12.94 1.54 2.64
C LYS A 62 11.54 1.87 2.16
N PHE A 63 10.74 0.85 1.87
CA PHE A 63 9.34 1.02 1.50
C PHE A 63 8.51 1.61 2.66
N ARG A 64 8.70 1.12 3.88
CA ARG A 64 8.08 1.69 5.09
C ARG A 64 8.48 3.14 5.31
N GLU A 65 9.77 3.46 5.20
CA GLU A 65 10.27 4.82 5.33
C GLU A 65 9.64 5.75 4.28
N TYR A 66 9.62 5.31 3.01
CA TYR A 66 9.10 6.10 1.89
C TYR A 66 7.62 6.44 2.04
N TYR A 67 6.79 5.46 2.40
CA TYR A 67 5.35 5.65 2.60
C TYR A 67 4.97 6.08 4.03
N ARG A 68 5.96 6.24 4.91
CA ARG A 68 5.77 6.53 6.35
C ARG A 68 4.77 5.57 6.99
N LEU A 69 4.98 4.27 6.76
CA LEU A 69 4.21 3.18 7.37
C LEU A 69 4.66 3.00 8.83
N ASP A 70 4.37 3.99 9.65
CA ASP A 70 4.46 3.85 11.11
C ASP A 70 3.35 2.90 11.55
N GLY A 71 3.66 1.94 12.42
CA GLY A 71 2.79 0.81 12.75
C GLY A 71 1.50 1.17 13.51
N ASP A 72 1.11 2.44 13.52
CA ASP A 72 -0.03 2.98 14.23
C ASP A 72 -0.89 3.80 13.27
N GLN A 73 -1.68 3.09 12.47
CA GLN A 73 -2.89 3.67 11.87
C GLN A 73 -4.06 2.96 12.54
N VAL A 74 -4.36 3.41 13.76
CA VAL A 74 -5.64 3.15 14.41
C VAL A 74 -6.76 3.45 13.41
N ALA A 75 -7.42 2.40 12.94
CA ALA A 75 -8.71 2.54 12.30
C ALA A 75 -9.63 3.16 13.36
N GLY A 76 -9.94 4.45 13.19
CA GLY A 76 -10.92 5.12 14.01
C GLY A 76 -12.26 4.43 13.85
N GLU A 77 -12.66 3.62 14.82
CA GLU A 77 -14.05 3.32 15.09
C GLU A 77 -14.51 4.31 16.16
N ALA A 78 -15.27 5.31 15.71
CA ALA A 78 -16.14 6.09 16.56
C ALA A 78 -17.47 5.33 16.67
N ASP A 79 -17.80 4.87 17.89
CA ASP A 79 -19.17 4.75 18.39
C ASP A 79 -19.19 5.23 19.86
#